data_AF-A0A497AKC3-F1
#
_entry.id   AF-A0A497AKC3-F1
#
_cell.length_a   1.000
_cell.length_b   1.000
_cell.length_c   1.000
_cell.angle_alpha   90.00
_cell.angle_beta   90.00
_cell.angle_gamma   90.00
#
_symmetry.space_group_name_H-M   'P 1'
#
loop_
_entity.id
_entity.type
_entity.pdbx_description
1 polymer ?
#
loop_
_entity_poly.entity_id
_entity_poly.type
_entity_poly.pdbx_seq_one_letter_code
_entity_poly.pdbx_strand_id
1 'polypeptide(L)'
;MQRRKRGKFWPKVREMIWQKAQELYQMDQAKGMKEDFKGITATRRELREGGYFYQAKLIVLQNLWREKKGLPTIEEEEMLARYGETG
;
A
#
# COMPACT_ATOMS: atom_id res chain seq x y z
N MET A 1 -15.63 33.74 11.99
CA MET A 1 -15.32 32.73 10.94
C MET A 1 -14.75 31.48 11.60
N GLN A 2 -15.55 30.44 11.85
CA GLN A 2 -15.06 29.20 12.48
C GLN A 2 -14.15 28.45 11.49
N ARG A 3 -12.87 28.29 11.83
CA ARG A 3 -11.95 27.42 11.09
C ARG A 3 -12.47 25.98 11.20
N ARG A 4 -12.89 25.37 10.09
CA ARG A 4 -13.27 23.95 10.03
C ARG A 4 -12.11 23.12 10.58
N LYS A 5 -12.32 22.39 11.68
CA LYS A 5 -11.34 21.43 12.23
C LYS A 5 -11.04 20.41 11.11
N ARG A 6 -9.86 20.51 10.46
CA ARG A 6 -9.47 19.55 9.42
C ARG A 6 -9.37 18.18 10.10
N GLY A 7 -10.27 17.26 9.75
CA GLY A 7 -10.24 15.91 10.30
C GLY A 7 -8.89 15.24 10.05
N LYS A 8 -8.36 14.53 11.07
CA LYS A 8 -7.04 13.86 11.01
C LYS A 8 -7.03 12.57 10.17
N PHE A 9 -8.19 12.12 9.71
CA PHE A 9 -8.37 10.88 8.96
C PHE A 9 -7.63 10.90 7.61
N TRP A 10 -7.94 11.85 6.73
CA TRP A 10 -7.34 11.91 5.39
C TRP A 10 -5.81 12.11 5.37
N PRO A 11 -5.22 12.93 6.27
CA PRO A 11 -3.77 12.98 6.41
C PRO A 11 -3.15 11.61 6.71
N LYS A 12 -3.71 10.86 7.67
CA LYS A 12 -3.23 9.52 8.01
C LYS A 12 -3.38 8.54 6.85
N VAL A 13 -4.54 8.52 6.19
CA VAL A 13 -4.77 7.67 5.01
C VAL A 13 -3.77 7.99 3.91
N ARG A 14 -3.47 9.27 3.69
CA ARG A 14 -2.49 9.69 2.68
C ARG A 14 -1.07 9.22 3.01
N GLU A 15 -0.68 9.22 4.29
CA GLU A 15 0.59 8.63 4.73
C GLU A 15 0.63 7.13 4.47
N MET A 16 -0.44 6.40 4.79
CA MET A 16 -0.54 4.96 4.51
C MET A 16 -0.39 4.66 3.01
N ILE A 17 -1.02 5.47 2.14
CA ILE A 17 -0.88 5.33 0.68
C ILE A 17 0.58 5.53 0.25
N TRP A 18 1.30 6.48 0.84
CA TRP A 18 2.71 6.69 0.51
C TRP A 18 3.60 5.53 0.98
N GLN A 19 3.36 5.01 2.17
CA GLN A 19 4.08 3.84 2.68
C GLN A 19 3.83 2.63 1.78
N LYS A 20 2.57 2.34 1.46
CA LYS A 20 2.22 1.22 0.58
C LYS A 20 2.78 1.39 -0.83
N ALA A 21 2.85 2.60 -1.35
CA ALA A 21 3.47 2.86 -2.64
C ALA A 21 4.98 2.54 -2.64
N GLN A 22 5.69 2.84 -1.54
CA GLN A 22 7.09 2.42 -1.39
C GLN A 22 7.22 0.90 -1.31
N GLU A 23 6.38 0.24 -0.52
CA GLU A 23 6.39 -1.22 -0.43
C GLU A 23 6.21 -1.87 -1.82
N LEU A 24 5.23 -1.42 -2.60
CA LEU A 24 5.01 -1.92 -3.95
C LEU A 24 6.21 -1.69 -4.86
N TYR A 25 6.80 -0.48 -4.82
CA TYR A 25 8.01 -0.18 -5.58
C TYR A 25 9.16 -1.11 -5.19
N GLN A 26 9.43 -1.27 -3.90
CA GLN A 26 10.52 -2.11 -3.40
C GLN A 26 10.31 -3.58 -3.73
N MET A 27 9.08 -4.10 -3.62
CA MET A 27 8.74 -5.46 -4.03
C MET A 27 9.00 -5.67 -5.53
N ASP A 28 8.68 -4.69 -6.36
CA ASP A 28 8.89 -4.77 -7.81
C ASP A 28 10.38 -4.72 -8.17
N GLN A 29 11.14 -3.82 -7.54
CA GLN A 29 12.60 -3.78 -7.70
C GLN A 29 13.28 -5.07 -7.22
N ALA A 30 12.83 -5.65 -6.10
CA ALA A 30 13.35 -6.91 -5.57
C ALA A 30 13.11 -8.11 -6.50
N LYS A 31 12.01 -8.11 -7.27
CA LYS A 31 11.79 -9.14 -8.31
C LYS A 31 12.81 -9.04 -9.45
N GLY A 32 13.25 -7.83 -9.78
CA GLY A 32 14.20 -7.57 -10.86
C GLY A 32 15.67 -7.72 -10.46
N MET A 33 16.01 -7.52 -9.19
CA MET A 33 17.38 -7.58 -8.68
C MET A 33 17.55 -8.78 -7.75
N LYS A 34 18.16 -9.87 -8.25
CA LYS A 34 18.35 -11.10 -7.48
C LYS A 34 19.40 -10.99 -6.36
N GLU A 35 20.36 -10.06 -6.44
CA GLU A 35 21.50 -10.02 -5.48
C GLU A 35 21.87 -8.61 -4.96
N ASP A 36 21.51 -7.52 -5.67
CA ASP A 36 21.99 -6.15 -5.37
C ASP A 36 20.91 -5.15 -4.90
N PHE A 37 19.76 -5.62 -4.42
CA PHE A 37 18.70 -4.70 -3.99
C PHE A 37 19.11 -3.88 -2.75
N LYS A 38 19.50 -2.62 -2.93
CA LYS A 38 19.92 -1.69 -1.86
C LYS A 38 18.77 -0.94 -1.17
N GLY A 39 17.56 -1.49 -1.11
CA GLY A 39 16.46 -0.86 -0.36
C GLY A 39 16.16 0.57 -0.81
N ILE A 40 16.27 0.86 -2.11
CA ILE A 40 16.15 2.21 -2.64
C ILE A 40 14.75 2.74 -2.33
N THR A 41 14.69 3.89 -1.66
CA THR A 41 13.43 4.60 -1.40
C THR A 41 13.18 5.54 -2.57
N ALA A 42 12.08 5.34 -3.30
CA ALA A 42 11.72 6.20 -4.41
C ALA A 42 11.26 7.59 -3.93
N THR A 43 11.41 8.61 -4.74
CA THR A 43 10.78 9.90 -4.50
C THR A 43 9.27 9.80 -4.73
N ARG A 44 8.51 10.74 -4.16
CA ARG A 44 7.06 10.85 -4.42
C ARG A 44 6.72 11.09 -5.90
N ARG A 45 7.66 11.65 -6.66
CA ARG A 45 7.52 11.87 -8.10
C ARG A 45 7.61 10.54 -8.83
N GLU A 46 8.68 9.78 -8.59
CA GLU A 46 8.89 8.45 -9.17
C GLU A 46 7.75 7.49 -8.82
N LEU A 47 7.25 7.52 -7.58
CA LEU A 47 6.09 6.71 -7.17
C LEU A 47 4.79 7.07 -7.91
N ARG A 48 4.63 8.31 -8.38
CA ARG A 48 3.48 8.71 -9.19
C ARG A 48 3.67 8.34 -10.66
N GLU A 49 4.86 8.62 -11.19
CA GLU A 49 5.22 8.31 -12.58
C GLU A 49 5.17 6.80 -12.83
N GLY A 50 5.62 5.99 -11.87
CA GLY A 50 5.52 4.52 -11.89
C GLY A 50 4.14 3.96 -11.51
N GLY A 51 3.13 4.80 -11.26
CA GLY A 51 1.76 4.35 -10.96
C GLY A 51 1.54 3.74 -9.56
N TYR A 52 2.60 3.50 -8.77
CA TYR A 52 2.52 2.90 -7.44
C TYR A 52 1.62 3.68 -6.47
N PHE A 53 1.59 5.01 -6.53
CA PHE A 53 0.69 5.81 -5.70
C PHE A 53 -0.79 5.50 -5.98
N TYR A 54 -1.15 5.28 -7.25
CA TYR A 54 -2.53 4.95 -7.62
C TYR A 54 -2.90 3.53 -7.16
N GLN A 55 -2.03 2.56 -7.41
CA GLN A 55 -2.22 1.18 -6.94
C GLN A 55 -2.34 1.11 -5.41
N ALA A 56 -1.42 1.75 -4.69
CA ALA A 56 -1.44 1.86 -3.24
C ALA A 56 -2.73 2.50 -2.72
N LYS A 57 -3.25 3.52 -3.41
CA LYS A 57 -4.53 4.15 -3.04
C LYS A 57 -5.69 3.15 -3.09
N LEU A 58 -5.77 2.33 -4.12
CA LEU A 58 -6.83 1.33 -4.26
C LEU A 58 -6.73 0.28 -3.14
N ILE A 59 -5.53 -0.27 -2.91
CA ILE A 59 -5.27 -1.27 -1.88
C ILE A 59 -5.61 -0.73 -0.49
N VAL A 60 -5.08 0.44 -0.12
CA VAL A 60 -5.31 1.02 1.22
C VAL A 60 -6.79 1.31 1.46
N LEU A 61 -7.50 1.89 0.48
CA LEU A 61 -8.93 2.19 0.65
C LEU A 61 -9.77 0.91 0.75
N GLN A 62 -9.42 -0.13 -0.02
CA GLN A 62 -10.10 -1.42 0.04
C GLN A 62 -9.84 -2.13 1.38
N ASN A 63 -8.60 -2.12 1.88
CA ASN A 63 -8.25 -2.68 3.19
C ASN A 63 -8.96 -1.95 4.33
N LEU A 64 -9.03 -0.62 4.30
CA LEU A 64 -9.80 0.15 5.29
C LEU A 64 -11.30 -0.19 5.26
N TRP A 65 -11.85 -0.45 4.08
CA TRP A 65 -13.24 -0.90 3.94
C TRP A 65 -13.44 -2.31 4.50
N ARG A 66 -12.52 -3.24 4.21
CA ARG A 66 -12.53 -4.63 4.70
C ARG A 66 -12.38 -4.71 6.22
N GLU A 67 -11.45 -3.95 6.78
CA GLU A 67 -11.25 -3.83 8.23
C GLU A 67 -12.55 -3.39 8.92
N LYS A 68 -13.24 -2.39 8.37
CA LYS A 68 -14.53 -1.93 8.89
C LYS A 68 -15.63 -3.01 8.80
N LYS A 69 -15.49 -3.98 7.89
CA LYS A 69 -16.40 -5.11 7.72
C LYS A 69 -15.99 -6.35 8.52
N GLY A 70 -14.87 -6.32 9.24
CA GLY A 70 -14.31 -7.50 9.90
C GLY A 70 -13.80 -8.56 8.93
N LEU A 71 -13.44 -8.14 7.71
CA LEU A 71 -12.88 -9.01 6.67
C LEU A 71 -11.35 -8.91 6.68
N PRO A 72 -10.64 -9.99 6.30
CA PRO A 72 -9.20 -9.95 6.13
C PRO A 72 -8.80 -8.93 5.05
N THR A 73 -7.63 -8.33 5.22
CA THR A 73 -7.00 -7.51 4.19
C THR A 73 -6.75 -8.30 2.91
N ILE A 74 -6.52 -7.63 1.79
CA ILE A 74 -6.23 -8.28 0.51
C ILE A 74 -5.01 -9.19 0.64
N GLU A 75 -3.97 -8.72 1.34
CA GLU A 75 -2.73 -9.49 1.53
C GLU A 75 -2.94 -10.73 2.40
N GLU A 76 -3.75 -10.63 3.45
CA GLU A 76 -4.13 -11.78 4.28
C GLU A 76 -4.98 -12.78 3.50
N GLU A 77 -5.92 -12.31 2.68
CA GLU A 77 -6.72 -13.17 1.81
C GLU A 77 -5.86 -13.90 0.77
N GLU A 78 -4.93 -13.20 0.12
CA GLU A 78 -3.96 -13.80 -0.80
C GLU A 78 -3.07 -14.84 -0.10
N MET A 79 -2.65 -14.56 1.13
CA MET A 79 -1.87 -15.49 1.94
C MET A 79 -2.69 -16.75 2.28
N LEU A 80 -3.93 -16.59 2.75
CA LEU A 80 -4.84 -17.70 3.08
C LEU A 80 -5.13 -18.57 1.86
N ALA A 81 -5.34 -17.95 0.68
CA ALA A 81 -5.53 -18.68 -0.57
C ALA A 81 -4.31 -19.56 -0.90
N ARG A 82 -3.09 -19.01 -0.79
CA ARG A 82 -1.86 -19.77 -1.06
C ARG A 82 -1.65 -20.95 -0.11
N TYR A 83 -1.96 -20.80 1.18
CA TYR A 83 -1.84 -21.90 2.14
C TYR A 83 -2.95 -22.95 1.96
N GLY A 84 -4.14 -22.55 1.52
CA GLY A 84 -5.24 -23.46 1.23
C GLY A 84 -5.04 -24.35 0.00
N GLU A 85 -4.21 -23.94 -0.96
CA GLU A 85 -3.87 -24.72 -2.16
C GLU A 85 -2.77 -25.78 -1.93
N THR A 86 -2.06 -25.73 -0.78
CA THR A 86 -0.99 -26.67 -0.43
C THR A 86 -1.44 -27.85 0.46
N GLY A 87 -2.74 -28.01 0.68
CA GLY A 87 -3.36 -29.03 1.54
C GLY A 87 -3.87 -30.27 0.82
#